data_AF-V7HIV7-F1
#
_entry.id   AF-V7HIV7-F1
#
_cell.length_a   1.000
_cell.length_b   1.000
_cell.length_c   1.000
_cell.angle_alpha   90.00
_cell.angle_beta   90.00
_cell.angle_gamma   90.00
#
_symmetry.space_group_name_H-M   'P 1'
#
loop_
_entity.id
_entity.type
_entity.pdbx_description
1 polymer ?
#
loop_
_entity_poly.entity_id
_entity_poly.type
_entity_poly.pdbx_seq_one_letter_code
_entity_poly.pdbx_strand_id
1 'polypeptide(L)' 'MRAEPNPTPFFGDAIGPWHDHFAWLPIRTYDQRLVWLKWCRRRCVQKHQYLDGGGDFWFQYHIEPVEVAA' A
#
# COMPACT_ATOMS: atom_id res chain seq x y z
N MET A 1 11.23 -10.90 11.48
CA MET A 1 10.38 -9.96 10.72
C MET A 1 10.60 -10.24 9.24
N ARG A 2 9.56 -10.57 8.48
CA ARG A 2 9.70 -10.72 7.02
C ARG A 2 10.02 -9.35 6.41
N ALA A 3 10.81 -9.33 5.35
CA ALA A 3 11.10 -8.09 4.63
C ALA A 3 9.80 -7.58 4.00
N GLU A 4 9.39 -6.37 4.36
CA GLU A 4 8.20 -5.75 3.77
C GLU A 4 8.49 -5.32 2.33
N PRO A 5 7.51 -5.43 1.42
CA PRO A 5 7.69 -4.94 0.07
C PRO A 5 7.92 -3.43 0.09
N ASN A 6 8.96 -2.98 -0.61
CA ASN A 6 9.23 -1.55 -0.79
C ASN A 6 9.13 -1.16 -2.28
N PRO A 7 7.94 -1.20 -2.89
CA PRO A 7 7.79 -0.68 -4.24
C PRO A 7 8.10 0.82 -4.20
N THR A 8 8.91 1.30 -5.13
CA THR A 8 9.28 2.71 -5.27
C THR A 8 8.40 3.35 -6.35
N PRO A 9 7.30 4.03 -5.99
CA PRO A 9 6.46 4.67 -6.99
C PRO A 9 7.21 5.82 -7.66
N PHE A 10 7.04 5.98 -8.97
CA PHE A 10 7.72 7.04 -9.73
C PHE A 10 7.27 8.46 -9.35
N PHE A 11 6.07 8.59 -8.78
CA PHE A 11 5.40 9.88 -8.56
C PHE A 11 5.37 10.33 -7.09
N GLY A 12 6.00 9.60 -6.17
CA GLY A 12 5.97 9.94 -4.76
C GLY A 12 6.86 9.08 -3.88
N ASP A 13 6.97 9.50 -2.63
CA ASP A 13 7.80 8.85 -1.61
C ASP A 13 6.93 8.33 -0.46
N ALA A 14 7.29 7.17 0.08
CA ALA A 14 6.60 6.59 1.22
C ALA A 14 6.88 7.41 2.49
N ILE A 15 5.82 7.90 3.13
CA ILE A 15 5.91 8.53 4.45
C ILE A 15 5.75 7.45 5.52
N GLY A 16 6.88 6.89 5.95
CA GLY A 16 6.94 5.94 7.05
C GLY A 16 6.77 4.46 6.67
N PRO A 17 6.85 3.57 7.67
CA PRO A 17 6.74 2.12 7.47
C PRO A 17 5.29 1.70 7.19
N TRP A 18 5.11 0.42 6.86
CA TRP A 18 3.78 -0.17 6.78
C TRP A 18 3.18 -0.37 8.17
N HIS A 19 1.85 -0.26 8.26
CA HIS A 19 1.08 -0.52 9.47
C HIS A 19 -0.17 -1.33 9.19
N ASP A 20 -0.67 -2.02 10.20
CA ASP A 20 -1.89 -2.83 10.09
C ASP A 20 -3.11 -1.95 9.83
N HIS A 21 -3.95 -2.42 8.91
CA HIS A 21 -5.19 -1.77 8.54
C HIS A 21 -6.25 -2.83 8.21
N PHE A 22 -7.47 -2.59 8.66
CA PHE A 22 -8.59 -3.46 8.30
C PHE A 22 -9.37 -2.87 7.12
N ALA A 23 -9.50 -3.65 6.05
CA ALA A 23 -10.16 -3.23 4.82
C ALA A 23 -11.70 -3.29 4.92
N TRP A 24 -12.30 -2.30 5.60
CA TRP A 24 -13.76 -2.20 5.75
C TRP A 24 -14.51 -2.03 4.42
N LEU A 25 -13.86 -1.37 3.45
CA LEU A 25 -14.36 -1.18 2.09
C LEU A 25 -13.49 -1.97 1.10
N PRO A 26 -13.99 -2.27 -0.12
CA PRO A 26 -13.17 -2.85 -1.17
C PRO A 26 -12.00 -1.91 -1.51
N ILE A 27 -10.79 -2.41 -1.35
CA ILE A 27 -9.54 -1.67 -1.57
C ILE A 27 -8.68 -2.42 -2.58
N ARG A 28 -7.96 -1.68 -3.43
CA ARG A 28 -7.01 -2.25 -4.37
C ARG A 28 -5.58 -2.13 -3.85
N THR A 29 -4.85 -3.24 -3.83
CA THR A 29 -3.44 -3.28 -3.45
C THR A 29 -2.56 -2.79 -4.60
N TYR A 30 -1.29 -2.49 -4.30
CA TYR A 30 -0.35 -2.00 -5.33
C TYR A 30 -0.12 -3.04 -6.45
N ASP A 31 -0.26 -4.33 -6.16
CA ASP A 31 -0.18 -5.45 -7.10
C ASP A 31 -1.53 -5.81 -7.73
N GLN A 32 -2.48 -4.86 -7.72
CA GLN A 32 -3.77 -4.92 -8.40
C GLN A 32 -4.78 -5.93 -7.84
N ARG A 33 -4.53 -6.54 -6.67
CA ARG A 33 -5.50 -7.42 -6.01
C ARG A 33 -6.60 -6.60 -5.33
N LEU A 34 -7.81 -7.14 -5.35
CA LEU A 34 -8.94 -6.60 -4.60
C LEU A 34 -8.97 -7.25 -3.21
N VAL A 35 -9.06 -6.43 -2.17
CA VAL A 35 -9.12 -6.86 -0.77
C VAL A 35 -10.34 -6.24 -0.12
N TRP A 36 -11.13 -7.06 0.58
CA TRP A 36 -12.31 -6.62 1.30
C TRP A 36 -12.52 -7.48 2.55
N LEU A 37 -12.91 -6.86 3.66
CA LEU A 37 -13.18 -7.49 4.96
C LEU A 37 -12.01 -8.37 5.46
N LYS A 38 -10.78 -7.88 5.31
CA LYS A 38 -9.55 -8.58 5.71
C LYS A 38 -8.52 -7.61 6.27
N TRP A 39 -7.68 -8.09 7.18
CA TRP A 39 -6.46 -7.39 7.59
C TRP A 39 -5.46 -7.29 6.44
N CYS A 40 -4.95 -6.10 6.21
CA CYS A 40 -3.91 -5.78 5.26
C CYS A 40 -2.91 -4.80 5.86
N ARG A 41 -1.83 -4.54 5.14
CA ARG A 41 -0.83 -3.54 5.49
C ARG A 41 -1.08 -2.29 4.65
N ARG A 42 -0.98 -1.12 5.27
CA ARG A 42 -1.17 0.19 4.63
C ARG A 42 0.04 1.08 4.90
N ARG A 43 0.40 1.94 3.95
CA ARG A 43 1.33 3.08 4.17
C ARG A 43 0.88 4.31 3.40
N CYS A 44 1.29 5.49 3.84
CA CYS A 44 1.04 6.75 3.14
C CYS A 44 2.16 7.01 2.12
N VAL A 45 1.81 7.54 0.96
CA VAL A 45 2.75 8.01 -0.06
C VAL A 45 2.44 9.45 -0.39
N GLN A 46 3.46 10.31 -0.34
CA GLN A 46 3.36 11.72 -0.70
C GLN A 46 3.86 11.96 -2.11
N LYS A 47 3.08 12.72 -2.88
CA LYS A 47 3.44 13.15 -4.23
C LYS A 47 4.70 14.02 -4.21
N HIS A 48 5.59 13.86 -5.19
CA HIS A 48 6.73 14.75 -5.32
C HIS A 48 6.29 16.20 -5.57
N GLN A 49 6.97 17.17 -4.94
CA GLN A 49 6.57 18.58 -4.95
C GLN A 49 6.55 19.23 -6.35
N TYR A 50 7.33 18.72 -7.30
CA TYR A 50 7.39 19.26 -8.66
C TYR A 50 6.25 18.77 -9.57
N LEU A 51 5.41 17.84 -9.10
CA LEU A 51 4.26 17.34 -9.84
C LEU A 51 3.02 18.17 -9.50
N ASP A 52 2.36 18.67 -10.53
CA ASP A 52 1.10 19.43 -10.38
C ASP A 52 -0.13 18.54 -10.69
N GLY A 53 -1.27 18.91 -10.11
CA GLY A 53 -2.54 18.21 -10.23
C GLY A 53 -2.68 16.98 -9.32
N GLY A 54 -3.91 16.44 -9.25
CA GLY A 54 -4.25 15.26 -8.46
C GLY A 54 -4.17 15.47 -6.94
N GLY A 55 -4.29 14.38 -6.18
CA GLY A 55 -4.11 14.40 -4.72
C GLY A 55 -2.63 14.57 -4.33
N ASP A 56 -2.38 15.18 -3.18
CA ASP A 56 -1.01 15.37 -2.65
C ASP A 56 -0.44 14.13 -1.98
N PHE A 57 -1.31 13.18 -1.63
CA PHE A 57 -0.94 11.90 -1.06
C PHE A 57 -1.97 10.83 -1.40
N TRP A 58 -1.55 9.57 -1.27
CA TRP A 58 -2.44 8.42 -1.37
C TRP A 58 -1.98 7.29 -0.43
N PHE A 59 -2.87 6.34 -0.19
CA PHE A 59 -2.54 5.14 0.57
C PHE A 59 -2.19 3.99 -0.37
N GLN A 60 -1.06 3.34 -0.10
CA GLN A 60 -0.75 2.04 -0.70
C GLN A 60 -1.15 0.94 0.26
N TYR A 61 -1.54 -0.20 -0.32
CA TYR A 61 -1.98 -1.38 0.41
C TYR A 61 -1.28 -2.62 -0.12
N HIS A 62 -0.97 -3.56 0.77
CA HIS A 62 -0.57 -4.90 0.39
C HIS A 62 -1.11 -5.93 1.37
N ILE A 63 -1.21 -7.16 0.90
CA ILE A 63 -1.45 -8.32 1.74
C ILE A 63 -0.14 -9.09 1.84
N GLU A 64 0.09 -9.74 2.98
CA GLU A 64 1.13 -10.76 3.00
C GLU A 64 0.74 -11.88 2.04
N PRO A 65 1.69 -12.43 1.26
CA PRO A 65 1.44 -13.65 0.52
C PRO A 65 1.04 -14.73 1.53
N VAL A 66 -0.12 -15.36 1.30
CA VAL A 66 -0.46 -16.59 1.99
C VAL A 66 0.56 -17.62 1.50
N GLU A 67 1.47 -18.03 2.37
CA GLU A 67 2.27 -19.22 2.10
C GLU A 67 1.30 -20.40 2.01
N VAL A 68 1.08 -20.88 0.79
CA VAL A 68 0.36 -22.12 0.59
C VAL A 68 1.33 -23.22 1.02
N ALA A 69 1.04 -23.88 2.15
CA ALA A 69 1.74 -25.10 2.52
C ALA A 69 1.57 -26.10 1.38
N ALA A 70 2.69 -26.49 0.76
CA ALA A 70 2.75 -27.50 -0.28
C ALA A 70 2.43 -28.89 0.28
#